data_AF-A0A7X6MKP2-F1
#
_entry.id   AF-A0A7X6MKP2-F1
#
_cell.length_a   1.000
_cell.length_b   1.000
_cell.length_c   1.000
_cell.angle_alpha   90.00
_cell.angle_beta   90.00
_cell.angle_gamma   90.00
#
_symmetry.space_group_name_H-M   'P 1'
#
loop_
_entity.id
_entity.type
_entity.pdbx_description
1 polymer ?
#
loop_
_entity_poly.entity_id
_entity_poly.type
_entity_poly.pdbx_seq_one_letter_code
_entity_poly.pdbx_strand_id
1 'polypeptide(L)'
;MVRARGLPALSATHHEHGRRDDANTQRNPFTEARDAFLSQRGLAFTLEWRRFPWTWGADVDRALIGPAYLGNVSIGLKDGWTWGWQGRRGTWKYVQRDRLDLLLDQVIETRAGYVPPLPHRRDRNG
;
A
#
# COMPACT_ATOMS: atom_id res chain seq x y z
N MET A 1 41.08 -49.78 45.93
CA MET A 1 42.04 -49.75 44.79
C MET A 1 41.23 -49.42 43.53
N VAL A 2 40.94 -48.12 43.30
CA VAL A 2 41.54 -47.18 42.31
C VAL A 2 41.17 -47.46 40.83
N ARG A 3 40.25 -46.60 40.33
CA ARG A 3 40.05 -46.00 38.97
C ARG A 3 39.86 -46.95 37.77
N ALA A 4 39.05 -46.67 36.75
CA ALA A 4 38.85 -45.43 35.98
C ALA A 4 37.46 -45.47 35.27
N ARG A 5 36.64 -44.41 35.34
CA ARG A 5 36.41 -43.35 34.32
C ARG A 5 35.97 -43.83 32.92
N GLY A 6 34.77 -43.36 32.56
CA GLY A 6 34.32 -43.06 31.19
C GLY A 6 32.97 -43.71 30.89
N LEU A 7 31.91 -43.05 30.43
CA LEU A 7 31.59 -41.68 30.01
C LEU A 7 30.04 -41.61 30.09
N PRO A 8 29.42 -40.50 30.52
CA PRO A 8 28.00 -40.28 30.26
C PRO A 8 27.80 -40.10 28.75
N ALA A 9 26.95 -40.92 28.14
CA ALA A 9 26.53 -40.71 26.75
C ALA A 9 25.86 -39.34 26.66
N LEU A 10 26.51 -38.48 25.89
CA LEU A 10 26.23 -37.09 25.70
C LEU A 10 24.85 -36.87 25.07
N SER A 11 24.16 -35.87 25.62
CA SER A 11 23.41 -34.88 24.87
C SER A 11 22.37 -35.40 23.87
N ALA A 12 21.16 -35.63 24.37
CA ALA A 12 19.96 -35.31 23.60
C ALA A 12 19.88 -33.80 23.44
N THR A 13 20.73 -33.23 22.59
CA THR A 13 20.53 -31.91 22.02
C THR A 13 19.38 -32.05 21.04
N HIS A 14 18.16 -31.99 21.55
CA HIS A 14 17.06 -31.35 20.82
C HIS A 14 17.51 -29.90 20.61
N HIS A 15 18.36 -29.69 19.60
CA HIS A 15 18.31 -28.44 18.89
C HIS A 15 16.95 -28.42 18.22
N GLU A 16 15.95 -27.94 18.97
CA GLU A 16 15.01 -26.98 18.41
C GLU A 16 15.87 -25.96 17.67
N HIS A 17 16.15 -26.25 16.40
CA HIS A 17 16.20 -25.21 15.40
C HIS A 17 14.77 -24.68 15.35
N GLY A 18 14.45 -23.88 16.37
CA GLY A 18 13.49 -22.82 16.28
C GLY A 18 13.84 -22.16 14.98
N ARG A 19 12.97 -22.42 14.02
CA ARG A 19 12.85 -21.70 12.78
C ARG A 19 12.85 -20.24 13.20
N ARG A 20 14.04 -19.65 13.22
CA ARG A 20 14.20 -18.22 13.04
C ARG A 20 13.68 -18.05 11.63
N ASP A 21 12.36 -17.89 11.52
CA ASP A 21 11.73 -17.19 10.43
C ASP A 21 12.33 -15.79 10.53
N ASP A 22 13.56 -15.68 10.03
CA ASP A 22 14.32 -14.46 9.89
C ASP A 22 13.42 -13.53 9.09
N ALA A 23 12.69 -12.67 9.81
CA ALA A 23 12.68 -11.21 9.72
C ALA A 23 13.07 -10.59 8.37
N ASN A 24 12.72 -11.25 7.28
CA ASN A 24 12.91 -10.82 5.90
C ASN A 24 11.69 -11.24 5.08
N THR A 25 10.51 -11.19 5.69
CA THR A 25 9.32 -10.78 4.94
C THR A 25 9.53 -9.31 4.62
N GLN A 26 10.35 -9.00 3.61
CA GLN A 26 10.34 -7.71 2.96
C GLN A 26 8.89 -7.53 2.50
N ARG A 27 8.07 -6.85 3.32
CA ARG A 27 6.63 -6.74 3.09
C ARG A 27 6.46 -6.23 1.68
N ASN A 28 5.78 -7.01 0.85
CA ASN A 28 5.51 -6.65 -0.52
C ASN A 28 4.95 -5.21 -0.52
N PRO A 29 5.57 -4.23 -1.22
CA PRO A 29 5.14 -2.84 -1.18
C PRO A 29 3.67 -2.65 -1.52
N PHE A 30 3.12 -3.53 -2.37
CA PHE A 30 1.69 -3.59 -2.66
C PHE A 30 0.87 -3.92 -1.42
N THR A 31 1.21 -5.01 -0.73
CA THR A 31 0.52 -5.46 0.49
C THR A 31 0.58 -4.39 1.58
N GLU A 32 1.75 -3.80 1.80
CA GLU A 32 1.89 -2.76 2.83
C GLU A 32 1.11 -1.47 2.49
N ALA A 33 1.04 -1.08 1.21
CA ALA A 33 0.25 0.04 0.74
C ALA A 33 -1.26 -0.21 0.83
N ARG A 34 -1.70 -1.42 0.49
CA ARG A 34 -3.08 -1.86 0.65
C ARG A 34 -3.47 -1.87 2.12
N ASP A 35 -2.64 -2.44 2.99
CA ASP A 35 -2.88 -2.45 4.43
C ASP A 35 -2.92 -1.03 5.01
N ALA A 36 -2.03 -0.13 4.56
CA ALA A 36 -2.07 1.28 4.96
C ALA A 36 -3.38 1.95 4.55
N PHE A 37 -3.86 1.69 3.33
CA PHE A 37 -5.14 2.22 2.86
C PHE A 37 -6.32 1.68 3.69
N LEU A 38 -6.40 0.35 3.88
CA LEU A 38 -7.49 -0.30 4.62
C LEU A 38 -7.49 0.08 6.11
N SER A 39 -6.32 0.27 6.70
CA SER A 39 -6.17 0.75 8.09
C SER A 39 -6.24 2.28 8.23
N GLN A 40 -6.56 2.98 7.14
CA GLN A 40 -6.68 4.44 7.08
C GLN A 40 -5.39 5.21 7.46
N ARG A 41 -4.24 4.54 7.40
CA ARG A 41 -2.94 5.10 7.75
C ARG A 41 -2.41 5.96 6.62
N GLY A 42 -2.33 7.28 6.86
CA GLY A 42 -1.82 8.23 5.89
C GLY A 42 -2.74 8.46 4.70
N LEU A 43 -4.05 8.25 4.87
CA LEU A 43 -5.09 8.66 3.91
C LEU A 43 -5.24 10.19 3.89
N ALA A 44 -4.25 10.88 3.34
CA ALA A 44 -4.34 12.30 3.05
C ALA A 44 -4.71 12.48 1.57
N PHE A 45 -5.95 12.89 1.31
CA PHE A 45 -6.37 13.38 0.00
C PHE A 45 -6.34 14.90 0.00
N THR A 46 -5.82 15.49 -1.07
CA THR A 46 -5.89 16.93 -1.31
C THR A 46 -6.88 17.23 -2.42
N LEU A 47 -7.43 18.45 -2.41
CA LEU A 47 -8.25 18.96 -3.50
C LEU A 47 -7.39 19.90 -4.35
N GLU A 48 -7.23 19.57 -5.62
CA GLU A 48 -6.48 20.38 -6.59
C GLU A 48 -7.37 20.73 -7.80
N TRP A 49 -7.00 21.77 -8.54
CA TRP A 49 -7.59 22.06 -9.85
C TRP A 49 -6.70 21.45 -10.93
N ARG A 50 -7.27 20.57 -11.78
CA ARG A 50 -6.52 19.88 -12.83
C ARG A 50 -7.25 19.87 -14.17
N ARG A 51 -6.45 19.78 -15.24
CA ARG A 51 -6.96 19.46 -16.57
C ARG A 51 -7.18 17.96 -16.67
N PHE A 52 -8.30 17.59 -17.26
CA PHE A 52 -8.70 16.22 -17.51
C PHE A 52 -8.90 15.99 -19.03
N PRO A 53 -8.97 14.74 -19.50
CA PRO A 53 -9.27 14.47 -20.91
C PRO A 53 -10.61 15.02 -21.39
N TRP A 54 -11.54 15.32 -20.47
CA TRP A 54 -12.85 15.86 -20.78
C TRP A 54 -12.96 17.38 -20.59
N THR A 55 -11.92 18.05 -20.08
CA THR A 55 -11.88 19.52 -20.00
C THR A 55 -11.41 20.08 -21.33
N TRP A 56 -12.00 21.19 -21.78
CA TRP A 56 -11.69 21.83 -23.07
C TRP A 56 -10.97 23.17 -22.86
N GLY A 57 -10.19 23.62 -23.83
CA GLY A 57 -9.56 24.95 -23.74
C GLY A 57 -8.75 25.16 -22.45
N ALA A 58 -8.99 26.24 -21.72
CA ALA A 58 -8.32 26.52 -20.44
C ALA A 58 -9.02 25.89 -19.22
N ASP A 59 -10.07 25.08 -19.44
CA ASP A 59 -10.91 24.58 -18.37
C ASP A 59 -10.16 23.60 -17.47
N VAL A 60 -10.49 23.66 -16.18
CA VAL A 60 -10.00 22.78 -15.13
C VAL A 60 -11.16 22.34 -14.26
N ASP A 61 -11.08 21.12 -13.76
CA ASP A 61 -12.03 20.57 -12.81
C ASP A 61 -11.37 20.28 -11.47
N ARG A 62 -12.19 20.12 -10.44
CA ARG A 62 -11.73 19.69 -9.12
C ARG A 62 -11.29 18.23 -9.17
N ALA A 63 -10.08 17.99 -8.69
CA ALA A 63 -9.46 16.69 -8.59
C ALA A 63 -9.20 16.34 -7.12
N LEU A 64 -9.61 15.13 -6.72
CA LEU A 64 -9.09 14.50 -5.51
C LEU A 64 -7.75 13.85 -5.85
N ILE A 65 -6.71 14.29 -5.16
CA ILE A 65 -5.36 13.75 -5.32
C ILE A 65 -5.06 12.83 -4.16
N GLY A 66 -4.81 11.56 -4.47
CA GLY A 66 -4.49 10.55 -3.48
C GLY A 66 -3.09 10.72 -2.89
N PRO A 67 -2.80 10.01 -1.79
CA PRO A 67 -1.51 10.05 -1.13
C PRO A 67 -0.37 9.53 -2.02
N ALA A 68 0.87 9.91 -1.68
CA ALA A 68 2.07 9.58 -2.45
C ALA A 68 2.28 8.08 -2.67
N TYR A 69 1.89 7.23 -1.72
CA TYR A 69 2.01 5.77 -1.86
C TYR A 69 1.01 5.15 -2.85
N LEU A 70 -0.02 5.91 -3.27
CA LEU A 70 -0.88 5.62 -4.43
C LEU A 70 -0.39 6.37 -5.69
N GLY A 71 0.82 6.92 -5.64
CA GLY A 71 1.45 7.67 -6.73
C GLY A 71 0.77 8.99 -7.06
N ASN A 72 0.17 9.68 -6.08
CA ASN A 72 -0.58 10.92 -6.32
C ASN A 72 -1.66 10.76 -7.41
N VAL A 73 -2.39 9.64 -7.35
CA VAL A 73 -3.48 9.35 -8.29
C VAL A 73 -4.45 10.52 -8.35
N SER A 74 -4.80 10.95 -9.56
CA SER A 74 -5.79 12.01 -9.78
C SER A 74 -7.14 11.39 -10.08
N ILE A 75 -8.16 11.83 -9.34
CA ILE A 75 -9.55 11.37 -9.47
C ILE A 75 -10.42 12.61 -9.69
N GLY A 76 -11.23 12.63 -10.75
CA GLY A 76 -12.17 13.70 -11.06
C GLY A 76 -13.58 13.17 -11.30
N LEU A 77 -14.59 14.03 -11.19
CA LEU A 77 -15.98 13.70 -11.47
C LEU A 77 -16.41 14.34 -12.79
N LYS A 78 -16.49 13.52 -13.84
CA LYS A 78 -16.98 13.93 -15.16
C LYS A 78 -18.50 14.06 -15.15
N ASP A 79 -19.00 15.20 -15.61
CA ASP A 79 -20.43 15.52 -15.82
C ASP A 79 -21.33 15.25 -14.60
N GLY A 80 -20.76 15.24 -13.39
CA GLY A 80 -21.48 14.92 -12.15
C GLY A 80 -21.91 13.45 -12.02
N TRP A 81 -21.53 12.56 -12.95
CA TRP A 81 -22.06 11.19 -13.04
C TRP A 81 -21.01 10.09 -13.17
N THR A 82 -19.80 10.40 -13.62
CA THR A 82 -18.75 9.39 -13.87
C THR A 82 -17.45 9.78 -13.19
N TRP A 83 -16.93 8.92 -12.31
CA TRP A 83 -15.58 9.07 -11.79
C TRP A 83 -14.56 8.71 -12.87
N GLY A 84 -13.65 9.62 -13.14
CA GLY A 84 -12.48 9.38 -13.99
C GLY A 84 -11.22 9.40 -13.15
N TRP A 85 -10.33 8.44 -13.35
CA TRP A 85 -9.04 8.40 -12.66
C TRP A 85 -7.92 7.97 -13.60
N GLN A 86 -6.71 8.46 -13.31
CA GLN A 86 -5.54 8.17 -14.13
C GLN A 86 -4.82 6.90 -13.66
N GLY A 87 -4.80 5.89 -14.52
CA GLY A 87 -4.05 4.66 -14.34
C GLY A 87 -2.54 4.86 -14.42
N ARG A 88 -1.78 3.83 -14.02
CA ARG A 88 -0.32 3.90 -13.92
C ARG A 88 0.40 4.30 -15.21
N ARG A 89 -0.14 3.93 -16.37
CA ARG A 89 0.45 4.22 -17.69
C ARG A 89 -0.07 5.54 -18.30
N GLY A 90 -0.74 6.38 -17.50
CA GLY A 90 -1.38 7.60 -17.99
C GLY A 90 -2.73 7.39 -18.68
N THR A 91 -3.17 6.13 -18.84
CA THR A 91 -4.50 5.80 -19.38
C THR A 91 -5.59 6.17 -18.39
N TRP A 92 -6.68 6.75 -18.88
CA TRP A 92 -7.83 7.10 -18.05
C TRP A 92 -8.82 5.97 -17.99
N LYS A 93 -9.33 5.72 -16.78
CA LYS A 93 -10.35 4.73 -16.51
C LYS A 93 -11.55 5.43 -15.89
N TYR A 94 -12.73 4.85 -16.13
CA TYR A 94 -14.01 5.45 -15.81
C TYR A 94 -14.91 4.46 -15.09
N VAL A 95 -15.60 4.95 -14.06
CA VAL A 95 -16.53 4.18 -13.24
C VAL A 95 -17.75 5.06 -12.94
N GLN A 96 -18.95 4.48 -12.92
CA GLN A 96 -20.17 5.23 -12.57
C GLN A 96 -20.11 5.78 -11.14
N ARG A 97 -20.75 6.92 -10.90
CA ARG A 97 -20.63 7.67 -9.64
C ARG A 97 -21.05 6.87 -8.41
N ASP A 98 -22.08 6.06 -8.55
CA ASP A 98 -22.65 5.17 -7.55
C ASP A 98 -21.76 3.96 -7.24
N ARG A 99 -20.86 3.60 -8.15
CA ARG A 99 -19.91 2.49 -8.01
C ARG A 99 -18.59 2.92 -7.38
N LEU A 100 -18.68 3.58 -6.22
CA LEU A 100 -17.52 4.06 -5.48
C LEU A 100 -16.65 2.89 -4.97
N ASP A 101 -17.28 1.77 -4.60
CA ASP A 101 -16.62 0.50 -4.28
C ASP A 101 -15.62 0.10 -5.37
N LEU A 102 -16.10 0.06 -6.61
CA LEU A 102 -15.30 -0.35 -7.76
C LEU A 102 -14.18 0.65 -8.08
N LEU A 103 -14.44 1.95 -7.89
CA LEU A 103 -13.40 2.97 -8.03
C LEU A 103 -12.25 2.71 -7.07
N LEU A 104 -12.56 2.50 -5.79
CA LEU A 104 -11.56 2.31 -4.74
C LEU A 104 -10.77 1.03 -4.98
N ASP A 105 -11.44 -0.08 -5.27
CA ASP A 105 -10.79 -1.36 -5.58
C ASP A 105 -9.82 -1.21 -6.76
N GLN A 106 -10.26 -0.60 -7.87
CA GLN A 106 -9.41 -0.41 -9.04
C GLN A 106 -8.20 0.49 -8.76
N VAL A 107 -8.38 1.57 -7.98
CA VAL A 107 -7.28 2.47 -7.61
C VAL A 107 -6.26 1.73 -6.74
N ILE A 108 -6.71 1.01 -5.71
CA ILE A 108 -5.81 0.27 -4.82
C ILE A 108 -5.05 -0.80 -5.62
N GLU A 109 -5.76 -1.66 -6.35
CA GLU A 109 -5.17 -2.79 -7.07
C GLU A 109 -4.14 -2.35 -8.13
N THR A 110 -4.27 -1.14 -8.68
CA THR A 110 -3.38 -0.68 -9.76
C THR A 110 -2.33 0.35 -9.33
N ARG A 111 -2.49 0.97 -8.16
CA ARG A 111 -1.63 2.07 -7.70
C ARG A 111 -0.90 1.81 -6.39
N ALA A 112 -1.38 0.87 -5.58
CA ALA A 112 -0.75 0.55 -4.30
C ALA A 112 0.70 0.07 -4.50
N GLY A 113 1.63 0.60 -3.70
CA GLY A 113 3.03 0.18 -3.71
C GLY A 113 3.88 0.77 -4.83
N TYR A 114 3.39 1.80 -5.53
CA TYR A 114 4.09 2.40 -6.67
C TYR A 114 5.32 3.25 -6.28
N VAL A 115 5.34 3.89 -5.10
CA VAL A 115 6.42 4.81 -4.66
C VAL A 115 6.65 4.73 -3.14
N PRO A 116 7.90 4.65 -2.65
CA PRO A 116 8.24 4.79 -1.23
C PRO A 116 8.37 6.26 -0.76
N PRO A 117 8.25 6.57 0.55
CA PRO A 117 7.97 5.65 1.64
C PRO A 117 6.48 5.56 1.97
N LEU A 118 6.07 4.37 2.41
CA LEU A 118 4.80 4.21 3.10
C LEU A 118 4.87 4.95 4.45
N PRO A 119 3.79 5.61 4.89
CA PRO A 119 3.79 6.31 6.17
C PRO A 119 3.95 5.28 7.29
N HIS A 120 5.17 5.13 7.81
CA HIS A 120 5.43 4.37 9.02
C HIS A 120 4.88 5.16 10.21
N ARG A 121 4.07 4.50 11.04
CA ARG A 121 3.71 5.05 12.35
C ARG A 121 5.03 5.09 13.14
N ARG A 122 5.61 6.27 13.35
CA ARG A 122 6.54 6.44 14.46
C ARG A 122 5.68 6.24 15.70
N ASP A 123 5.90 5.15 16.43
CA ASP A 123 5.31 4.99 17.74
C ASP A 123 5.67 6.22 18.56
N ARG A 124 4.65 7.01 18.90
CA ARG A 124 4.78 8.12 19.84
C ARG A 124 4.74 7.53 21.25
N ASN A 125 5.70 6.66 21.54
CA ASN A 125 6.07 6.32 22.91
C ASN A 125 7.44 6.95 23.13
N GLY A 126 7.42 8.03 23.91
CA GLY A 126 8.61 8.49 24.63
C GLY A 126 8.93 7.56 25.78
#